data_AF-A0A352F1K9-F1
#
_entry.id   AF-A0A352F1K9-F1
#
_cell.length_a   1.000
_cell.length_b   1.000
_cell.length_c   1.000
_cell.angle_alpha   90.00
_cell.angle_beta   90.00
_cell.angle_gamma   90.00
#
_symmetry.space_group_name_H-M   'P 1'
#
loop_
_entity.id
_entity.type
_entity.pdbx_description
1 polymer ?
#
loop_
_entity_poly.entity_id
_entity_poly.type
_entity_poly.pdbx_seq_one_letter_code
_entity_poly.pdbx_strand_id
1 'polypeptide(L)'
;MVQRFSALALKKTFARNETVCYTFATVRHHPRWFTRLLFIVAAAAWYLTFSRGEETVIMAKTVAKIMGLVLLLVGVLGFTHVLDSLGAHLSPAHNLVHILTGVIALYFGFAGSLSGAKGFCIIFGLVYLLLGILGLAMGELHIGPLMLGKVDHGIHLIVGAIFLAGGLFTKNP
;
A
#
# COMPACT_ATOMS: atom_id res chain seq x y z
N MET A 1 59.21 -9.88 -12.92
CA MET A 1 59.85 -10.62 -14.03
C MET A 1 59.59 -12.09 -13.73
N VAL A 2 58.79 -12.92 -14.43
CA VAL A 2 58.24 -12.99 -15.80
C VAL A 2 56.99 -13.89 -15.78
N GLN A 3 56.05 -13.63 -16.69
CA GLN A 3 54.79 -14.34 -16.95
C GLN A 3 54.97 -15.79 -17.42
N ARG A 4 53.91 -16.62 -17.37
CA ARG A 4 53.45 -17.43 -18.53
C ARG A 4 52.04 -18.00 -18.36
N PHE A 5 51.25 -17.81 -19.43
CA PHE A 5 49.92 -18.36 -19.73
C PHE A 5 50.01 -19.74 -20.40
N SER A 6 48.85 -20.42 -20.51
CA SER A 6 48.42 -21.50 -21.47
C SER A 6 48.14 -22.84 -20.79
N ALA A 7 47.16 -23.68 -21.15
CA ALA A 7 46.00 -23.59 -22.03
C ALA A 7 45.11 -24.83 -21.81
N LEU A 8 43.82 -24.67 -22.10
CA LEU A 8 42.79 -25.61 -22.57
C LEU A 8 43.12 -27.13 -22.65
N ALA A 9 42.26 -27.96 -22.04
CA ALA A 9 42.04 -29.34 -22.46
C ALA A 9 40.55 -29.65 -22.57
N LEU A 10 40.06 -29.67 -23.82
CA LEU A 10 38.76 -30.18 -24.26
C LEU A 10 38.67 -31.69 -24.02
N LYS A 11 37.60 -32.15 -23.38
CA LYS A 11 37.19 -33.56 -23.43
C LYS A 11 35.85 -33.68 -24.15
N LYS A 12 35.89 -34.01 -25.44
CA LYS A 12 34.73 -34.44 -26.23
C LYS A 12 34.49 -35.93 -25.93
N THR A 13 33.27 -36.26 -25.51
CA THR A 13 32.76 -37.65 -25.56
C THR A 13 31.45 -37.61 -26.35
N PHE A 14 31.35 -38.49 -27.35
CA PHE A 14 30.30 -38.55 -28.37
C PHE A 14 29.39 -39.77 -28.13
N ALA A 15 28.19 -39.73 -28.73
CA ALA A 15 27.09 -40.72 -28.77
C ALA A 15 26.04 -40.55 -27.64
N ARG A 16 24.72 -40.55 -27.86
CA ARG A 16 23.86 -41.12 -28.93
C ARG A 16 22.48 -40.42 -28.90
N ASN A 17 21.81 -40.33 -30.05
CA ASN A 17 20.42 -39.85 -30.25
C ASN A 17 19.42 -40.36 -29.19
N GLU A 18 18.49 -39.51 -28.74
CA GLU A 18 17.02 -39.65 -28.90
C GLU A 18 16.26 -38.56 -28.10
N THR A 19 15.41 -37.81 -28.83
CA THR A 19 14.19 -37.10 -28.40
C THR A 19 14.21 -36.28 -27.09
N VAL A 20 14.41 -34.96 -27.21
CA VAL A 20 14.20 -34.01 -26.11
C VAL A 20 12.70 -33.77 -25.91
N CYS A 21 12.09 -34.46 -24.95
CA CYS A 21 10.80 -34.06 -24.39
C CYS A 21 11.01 -32.83 -23.49
N TYR A 22 10.38 -31.70 -23.83
CA TYR A 22 10.28 -30.55 -22.94
C TYR A 22 9.16 -30.81 -21.92
N THR A 23 9.49 -31.48 -20.82
CA THR A 23 8.60 -31.49 -19.64
C THR A 23 8.72 -30.13 -18.97
N PHE A 24 7.68 -29.31 -19.04
CA PHE A 24 7.57 -28.05 -18.31
C PHE A 24 7.43 -28.36 -16.81
N ALA A 25 8.56 -28.50 -16.12
CA ALA A 25 8.58 -28.54 -14.66
C ALA A 25 8.25 -27.13 -14.15
N THR A 26 7.08 -26.97 -13.54
CA THR A 26 6.66 -25.77 -12.83
C THR A 26 7.53 -25.57 -11.59
N VAL A 27 8.64 -24.85 -11.76
CA VAL A 27 9.48 -24.41 -10.63
C VAL A 27 8.77 -23.25 -9.93
N ARG A 28 7.92 -23.57 -8.95
CA ARG A 28 7.35 -22.61 -8.00
C ARG A 28 8.35 -22.41 -6.84
N HIS A 29 9.42 -21.67 -7.10
CA HIS A 29 10.34 -21.20 -6.04
C HIS A 29 10.26 -19.68 -5.94
N HIS A 30 9.49 -19.17 -4.98
CA HIS A 30 9.60 -17.77 -4.54
C HIS A 30 10.95 -17.60 -3.83
N PRO A 31 11.88 -16.80 -4.36
CA PRO A 31 13.19 -16.68 -3.74
C PRO A 31 13.09 -15.84 -2.46
N ARG A 32 13.40 -16.44 -1.31
CA ARG A 32 13.40 -15.78 0.02
C ARG A 32 14.34 -14.56 0.11
N TRP A 33 15.26 -14.38 -0.85
CA TRP A 33 16.10 -13.19 -0.95
C TRP A 33 15.35 -11.96 -1.50
N PHE A 34 14.32 -12.16 -2.33
CA PHE A 34 13.50 -11.08 -2.88
C PHE A 34 12.70 -10.37 -1.79
N THR A 35 12.11 -11.14 -0.87
CA THR A 35 11.39 -10.60 0.29
C THR A 35 12.32 -9.80 1.20
N ARG A 36 13.54 -10.28 1.47
CA ARG A 36 14.49 -9.60 2.36
C ARG A 36 14.98 -8.27 1.79
N LEU A 37 15.23 -8.21 0.49
CA LEU A 37 15.65 -6.98 -0.17
C LEU A 37 14.53 -5.92 -0.17
N LEU A 38 13.29 -6.34 -0.42
CA LEU A 38 12.11 -5.48 -0.27
C LEU A 38 11.97 -4.95 1.15
N PHE A 39 12.16 -5.79 2.18
CA PHE A 39 12.11 -5.35 3.57
C PHE A 39 13.21 -4.34 3.92
N ILE A 40 14.44 -4.52 3.43
CA ILE A 40 15.55 -3.60 3.70
C ILE A 40 15.34 -2.27 2.99
N VAL A 41 14.90 -2.28 1.73
CA VAL A 41 14.57 -1.04 0.99
C VAL A 41 13.39 -0.33 1.64
N ALA A 42 12.35 -1.07 2.06
CA ALA A 42 11.22 -0.50 2.79
C ALA A 42 11.62 0.06 4.16
N ALA A 43 12.49 -0.62 4.91
CA ALA A 43 12.99 -0.15 6.19
C ALA A 43 13.92 1.06 6.07
N ALA A 44 14.76 1.09 5.03
CA ALA A 44 15.62 2.24 4.73
C ALA A 44 14.79 3.44 4.26
N ALA A 45 13.78 3.21 3.39
CA ALA A 45 12.84 4.25 2.99
C ALA A 45 12.03 4.77 4.20
N TRP A 46 11.60 3.88 5.09
CA TRP A 46 10.92 4.22 6.34
C TRP A 46 11.81 5.09 7.24
N TYR A 47 13.05 4.66 7.48
CA TYR A 47 14.01 5.39 8.30
C TYR A 47 14.33 6.78 7.73
N LEU A 48 14.68 6.88 6.44
CA LEU A 48 15.00 8.15 5.79
C LEU A 48 13.81 9.11 5.74
N THR A 49 12.59 8.59 5.72
CA THR A 49 11.35 9.37 5.70
C THR A 49 10.97 9.93 7.07
N PHE A 50 11.28 9.20 8.15
CA PHE A 50 10.85 9.51 9.51
C PHE A 50 11.93 10.24 10.34
N SER A 51 13.20 10.20 9.91
CA SER A 51 14.34 10.77 10.65
C SER A 51 14.67 12.25 10.37
N ARG A 52 13.72 13.10 9.96
CA ARG A 52 13.93 14.57 10.00
C ARG A 52 13.35 15.12 11.29
N GLY A 53 14.24 15.56 12.17
CA GLY A 53 13.94 16.03 13.52
C GLY A 53 13.23 17.38 13.61
N GLU A 54 12.76 17.60 14.85
CA GLU A 54 12.23 18.81 15.51
C GLU A 54 10.78 19.26 15.19
N GLU A 55 10.05 19.48 16.29
CA GLU A 55 8.65 19.94 16.51
C GLU A 55 7.51 18.92 16.27
N THR A 56 6.90 18.46 17.37
CA THR A 56 5.65 17.69 17.39
C THR A 56 4.46 18.53 16.96
N VAL A 57 4.31 18.72 15.65
CA VAL A 57 3.06 19.14 15.04
C VAL A 57 2.44 17.88 14.47
N ILE A 58 1.22 17.50 14.86
CA ILE A 58 0.47 16.50 14.09
C ILE A 58 0.20 17.15 12.73
N MET A 59 1.09 16.88 11.79
CA MET A 59 1.05 17.48 10.46
C MET A 59 0.14 16.66 9.57
N ALA A 60 -0.71 17.32 8.81
CA ALA A 60 -1.53 16.72 7.77
C ALA A 60 -0.70 15.83 6.84
N LYS A 61 0.58 16.15 6.63
CA LYS A 61 1.53 15.28 5.91
C LYS A 61 1.76 13.94 6.59
N THR A 62 1.98 13.91 7.90
CA THR A 62 2.15 12.66 8.66
C THR A 62 0.87 11.81 8.62
N VAL A 63 -0.29 12.45 8.82
CA VAL A 63 -1.58 11.76 8.71
C VAL A 63 -1.79 11.21 7.30
N ALA A 64 -1.53 12.00 6.26
CA ALA A 64 -1.65 11.58 4.87
C ALA A 64 -0.69 10.42 4.52
N LYS A 65 0.54 10.40 5.07
CA LYS A 65 1.47 9.27 4.92
C LYS A 65 0.94 8.00 5.58
N ILE A 66 0.59 8.06 6.86
CA ILE A 66 0.18 6.89 7.63
C ILE A 66 -1.15 6.35 7.09
N MET A 67 -2.15 7.21 6.96
CA MET A 67 -3.47 6.79 6.46
C MET A 67 -3.42 6.42 4.98
N GLY A 68 -2.59 7.09 4.17
CA GLY A 68 -2.38 6.71 2.78
C GLY A 68 -1.81 5.30 2.64
N LEU A 69 -0.83 4.94 3.49
CA LEU A 69 -0.29 3.59 3.54
C LEU A 69 -1.35 2.58 4.01
N VAL A 70 -2.11 2.88 5.06
CA VAL A 70 -3.18 2.02 5.57
C VAL A 70 -4.24 1.76 4.50
N LEU A 71 -4.76 2.81 3.86
CA LEU A 71 -5.76 2.69 2.80
C LEU A 71 -5.24 1.91 1.60
N LEU A 72 -3.99 2.13 1.20
CA LEU A 72 -3.37 1.39 0.12
C LEU A 72 -3.24 -0.10 0.46
N LEU A 73 -2.79 -0.43 1.68
CA LEU A 73 -2.68 -1.82 2.14
C LEU A 73 -4.05 -2.49 2.23
N VAL A 74 -5.04 -1.82 2.83
CA VAL A 74 -6.42 -2.33 2.91
C VAL A 74 -7.01 -2.56 1.52
N GLY A 75 -6.86 -1.61 0.60
CA GLY A 75 -7.37 -1.73 -0.76
C GLY A 75 -6.69 -2.85 -1.56
N VAL A 76 -5.37 -3.05 -1.39
CA VAL A 76 -4.67 -4.17 -2.06
C VAL A 76 -5.04 -5.52 -1.44
N LEU A 77 -5.01 -5.61 -0.11
CA LEU A 77 -5.33 -6.86 0.61
C LEU A 77 -6.80 -7.22 0.52
N GLY A 78 -7.70 -6.26 0.28
CA GLY A 78 -9.13 -6.51 0.08
C GLY A 78 -9.48 -7.25 -1.21
N PHE A 79 -8.56 -7.34 -2.18
CA PHE A 79 -8.70 -8.27 -3.31
C PHE A 79 -8.35 -9.72 -2.95
N THR A 80 -7.97 -9.97 -1.69
CA THR A 80 -7.65 -11.29 -1.14
C THR A 80 -8.61 -11.62 0.02
N HIS A 81 -8.65 -12.88 0.44
CA HIS A 81 -9.49 -13.34 1.56
C HIS A 81 -8.91 -13.04 2.95
N VAL A 82 -7.81 -12.28 3.05
CA VAL A 82 -7.10 -12.02 4.32
C VAL A 82 -7.93 -11.12 5.25
N LEU A 83 -8.77 -10.24 4.69
CA LEU A 83 -9.55 -9.26 5.44
C LEU A 83 -11.00 -9.70 5.71
N ASP A 84 -11.44 -10.85 5.19
CA ASP A 84 -12.83 -11.33 5.30
C ASP A 84 -13.26 -11.50 6.77
N SER A 85 -12.34 -11.93 7.64
CA SER A 85 -12.61 -12.10 9.08
C SER A 85 -12.84 -10.79 9.82
N LEU A 86 -12.52 -9.64 9.22
CA LEU A 86 -12.78 -8.32 9.79
C LEU A 86 -14.22 -7.85 9.55
N GLY A 87 -15.01 -8.57 8.75
CA GLY A 87 -16.42 -8.26 8.49
C GLY A 87 -16.64 -6.99 7.65
N ALA A 88 -15.59 -6.43 7.06
CA ALA A 88 -15.67 -5.30 6.13
C ALA A 88 -16.10 -5.81 4.74
N HIS A 89 -17.13 -5.20 4.15
CA HIS A 89 -17.60 -5.56 2.81
C HIS A 89 -16.74 -4.84 1.74
N LEU A 90 -15.58 -5.43 1.48
CA LEU A 90 -14.61 -4.91 0.51
C LEU A 90 -14.92 -5.39 -0.91
N SER A 91 -15.94 -4.82 -1.54
CA SER A 91 -16.21 -5.06 -2.97
C SER A 91 -15.01 -4.64 -3.83
N PRO A 92 -14.82 -5.21 -5.04
CA PRO A 92 -13.75 -4.79 -5.94
C PRO A 92 -13.71 -3.26 -6.19
N ALA A 93 -14.89 -2.63 -6.27
CA ALA A 93 -14.99 -1.18 -6.39
C ALA A 93 -14.55 -0.44 -5.12
N HIS A 94 -14.90 -0.95 -3.94
CA HIS A 94 -14.50 -0.39 -2.65
C HIS A 94 -12.98 -0.45 -2.47
N ASN A 95 -12.37 -1.58 -2.84
CA ASN A 95 -10.92 -1.75 -2.85
C ASN A 95 -10.22 -0.76 -3.77
N LEU A 96 -10.75 -0.57 -4.99
CA LEU A 96 -10.19 0.40 -5.93
C LEU A 96 -10.24 1.83 -5.37
N VAL A 97 -11.35 2.22 -4.73
CA VAL A 97 -11.46 3.54 -4.08
C VAL A 97 -10.42 3.71 -2.97
N HIS A 98 -10.20 2.67 -2.14
CA HIS A 98 -9.15 2.71 -1.12
C HIS A 98 -7.75 2.82 -1.71
N ILE A 99 -7.43 2.08 -2.78
CA ILE A 99 -6.15 2.18 -3.48
C ILE A 99 -5.94 3.60 -4.02
N LEU A 100 -6.91 4.13 -4.76
CA LEU A 100 -6.80 5.46 -5.37
C LEU A 100 -6.66 6.55 -4.31
N THR A 101 -7.49 6.49 -3.27
CA THR A 101 -7.42 7.44 -2.15
C THR A 101 -6.09 7.32 -1.40
N GLY A 102 -5.61 6.09 -1.18
CA GLY A 102 -4.33 5.82 -0.54
C GLY A 102 -3.14 6.37 -1.31
N VAL A 103 -3.09 6.17 -2.64
CA VAL A 103 -2.05 6.73 -3.51
C VAL A 103 -2.05 8.25 -3.48
N ILE A 104 -3.24 8.88 -3.57
CA ILE A 104 -3.36 10.36 -3.52
C ILE A 104 -2.92 10.89 -2.15
N ALA A 105 -3.31 10.21 -1.06
CA ALA A 105 -2.87 10.57 0.29
C ALA A 105 -1.35 10.47 0.43
N LEU A 106 -0.72 9.40 -0.07
CA LEU A 106 0.74 9.25 -0.06
C LEU A 106 1.43 10.33 -0.89
N TYR A 107 0.88 10.70 -2.05
CA TYR A 107 1.39 11.82 -2.84
C TYR A 107 1.40 13.12 -2.03
N PHE A 108 0.29 13.49 -1.40
CA PHE A 108 0.24 14.69 -0.57
C PHE A 108 1.13 14.60 0.69
N GLY A 109 1.28 13.39 1.24
CA GLY A 109 2.14 13.12 2.38
C GLY A 109 3.63 13.31 2.07
N PHE A 110 4.09 12.86 0.90
CA PHE A 110 5.51 12.88 0.51
C PHE A 110 5.90 14.07 -0.35
N ALA A 111 5.15 14.32 -1.42
CA ALA A 111 5.53 15.26 -2.48
C ALA A 111 4.67 16.54 -2.49
N GLY A 112 3.46 16.50 -1.93
CA GLY A 112 2.55 17.63 -1.92
C GLY A 112 2.99 18.81 -1.03
N SER A 113 2.39 19.97 -1.27
CA SER A 113 2.49 21.11 -0.37
C SER A 113 1.79 20.83 0.96
N LEU A 114 2.17 21.55 2.03
CA LEU A 114 1.50 21.42 3.32
C LEU A 114 0.02 21.83 3.25
N SER A 115 -0.28 22.91 2.51
CA SER A 115 -1.66 23.35 2.26
C SER A 115 -2.46 22.31 1.48
N GLY A 116 -1.85 21.64 0.50
CA GLY A 116 -2.48 20.55 -0.25
C GLY A 116 -2.80 19.35 0.63
N ALA A 117 -1.84 18.90 1.46
CA ALA A 117 -2.07 17.81 2.42
C ALA A 117 -3.16 18.15 3.43
N LYS A 118 -3.18 19.39 3.93
CA LYS A 118 -4.23 19.89 4.82
C LYS A 118 -5.61 19.87 4.14
N GLY A 119 -5.71 20.42 2.94
CA GLY A 119 -6.95 20.42 2.16
C GLY A 119 -7.45 19.00 1.88
N PHE A 120 -6.57 18.10 1.46
CA PHE A 120 -6.89 16.68 1.27
C PHE A 120 -7.46 16.04 2.54
N CYS A 121 -6.77 16.22 3.68
CA CYS A 121 -7.20 15.68 4.96
C CYS A 121 -8.57 16.21 5.40
N ILE A 122 -8.85 17.50 5.19
CA ILE A 122 -10.17 18.07 5.51
C ILE A 122 -11.25 17.48 4.60
N ILE A 123 -11.05 17.52 3.28
CA ILE A 123 -12.05 17.08 2.30
C ILE A 123 -12.37 15.60 2.49
N PHE A 124 -11.35 14.74 2.51
CA PHE A 124 -11.59 13.30 2.68
C PHE A 124 -12.05 12.97 4.09
N GLY A 125 -11.57 13.69 5.12
CA GLY A 125 -12.09 13.57 6.48
C GLY A 125 -13.60 13.75 6.54
N LEU A 126 -14.12 14.80 5.89
CA LEU A 126 -15.56 15.03 5.78
C LEU A 126 -16.28 13.95 4.97
N VAL A 127 -15.74 13.53 3.83
CA VAL A 127 -16.35 12.48 2.99
C VAL A 127 -16.50 11.16 3.76
N TYR A 128 -15.43 10.69 4.40
CA TYR A 128 -15.45 9.46 5.20
C TYR A 128 -16.38 9.58 6.40
N LEU A 129 -16.39 10.72 7.09
CA LEU A 129 -17.30 10.95 8.22
C LEU A 129 -18.77 10.93 7.76
N LEU A 130 -19.08 11.57 6.64
CA LEU A 130 -20.43 11.56 6.07
C LEU A 130 -20.87 10.15 5.66
N LEU A 131 -20.02 9.36 5.00
CA LEU A 131 -20.31 7.96 4.66
C LEU A 131 -20.60 7.13 5.92
N GLY A 132 -19.82 7.34 6.99
CA GLY A 132 -20.04 6.68 8.27
C GLY A 132 -21.35 7.08 8.95
N ILE A 133 -21.63 8.39 9.04
CA ILE A 133 -22.86 8.91 9.66
C ILE A 133 -24.10 8.46 8.89
N LEU A 134 -24.11 8.62 7.56
CA LEU A 134 -25.23 8.21 6.72
C LEU A 134 -25.45 6.70 6.79
N GLY A 135 -24.38 5.90 6.77
CA GLY A 135 -24.48 4.46 6.93
C GLY A 135 -25.04 4.03 8.29
N LEU A 136 -24.67 4.71 9.38
CA LEU A 136 -25.31 4.45 10.68
C LEU A 136 -26.80 4.83 10.71
N ALA A 137 -27.19 5.90 10.00
CA ALA A 137 -28.57 6.36 9.95
C ALA A 137 -29.47 5.50 9.03
N MET A 138 -28.92 5.00 7.93
CA MET A 138 -29.68 4.35 6.85
C MET A 138 -29.46 2.83 6.78
N GLY A 139 -28.46 2.30 7.48
CA GLY A 139 -28.02 0.91 7.34
C GLY A 139 -27.12 0.74 6.12
N GLU A 140 -27.24 -0.39 5.42
CA GLU A 140 -26.41 -0.69 4.25
C GLU A 140 -26.56 0.39 3.18
N LEU A 141 -25.41 0.92 2.74
CA LEU A 141 -25.36 2.02 1.78
C LEU A 141 -24.82 1.53 0.44
N HIS A 142 -25.60 1.74 -0.61
CA HIS A 142 -25.24 1.41 -1.98
C HIS A 142 -25.05 2.68 -2.81
N ILE A 143 -23.80 2.96 -3.22
CA ILE A 143 -23.45 4.12 -4.06
C ILE A 143 -22.85 3.60 -5.36
N GLY A 144 -23.71 3.39 -6.37
CA GLY A 144 -23.31 2.72 -7.60
C GLY A 144 -22.76 1.31 -7.28
N PRO A 145 -21.51 0.98 -7.68
CA PRO A 145 -20.91 -0.33 -7.39
C PRO A 145 -20.35 -0.46 -5.97
N LEU A 146 -20.38 0.62 -5.16
CA LEU A 146 -19.93 0.59 -3.77
C LEU A 146 -21.02 0.02 -2.88
N MET A 147 -20.66 -1.02 -2.12
CA MET A 147 -21.49 -1.59 -1.06
C MET A 147 -20.78 -1.37 0.26
N LEU A 148 -21.42 -0.64 1.17
CA LEU A 148 -20.89 -0.37 2.51
C LEU A 148 -21.80 -1.05 3.53
N GLY A 149 -21.23 -2.00 4.26
CA GLY A 149 -21.87 -2.69 5.37
C GLY A 149 -21.67 -1.96 6.70
N LYS A 150 -22.27 -2.51 7.76
CA LYS A 150 -22.26 -1.91 9.10
C LYS A 150 -20.86 -1.68 9.66
N VAL A 151 -19.96 -2.64 9.47
CA VAL A 151 -18.57 -2.54 9.92
C VAL A 151 -17.85 -1.43 9.15
N ASP A 152 -18.11 -1.30 7.85
CA ASP A 152 -17.51 -0.26 7.01
C ASP A 152 -17.89 1.12 7.53
N HIS A 153 -19.13 1.36 7.95
CA HIS A 153 -19.54 2.66 8.50
C HIS A 153 -18.73 3.05 9.74
N GLY A 154 -18.49 2.10 10.66
CA GLY A 154 -17.66 2.32 11.84
C GLY A 154 -16.22 2.66 11.47
N ILE A 155 -15.63 1.93 10.51
CA ILE A 155 -14.29 2.22 10.00
C ILE A 155 -14.23 3.61 9.35
N HIS A 156 -15.24 3.97 8.55
CA HIS A 156 -15.32 5.27 7.88
C HIS A 156 -15.42 6.43 8.87
N LEU A 157 -16.14 6.27 9.99
CA LEU A 157 -16.15 7.27 11.06
C LEU A 157 -14.76 7.50 11.66
N ILE A 158 -14.04 6.42 11.98
CA ILE A 158 -12.71 6.50 12.59
C ILE A 158 -11.71 7.12 11.61
N VAL A 159 -11.68 6.61 10.37
CA VAL A 159 -10.80 7.12 9.31
C VAL A 159 -11.10 8.59 9.01
N GLY A 160 -12.38 8.95 8.91
CA GLY A 160 -12.83 10.32 8.69
C GLY A 160 -12.41 11.27 9.81
N ALA A 161 -12.57 10.86 11.06
CA ALA A 161 -12.15 11.63 12.22
C ALA A 161 -10.62 11.87 12.24
N ILE A 162 -9.81 10.84 11.94
CA ILE A 162 -8.35 10.96 11.89
C ILE A 162 -7.91 11.94 10.80
N PHE A 163 -8.45 11.81 9.59
CA PHE A 163 -8.15 12.75 8.49
C PHE A 163 -8.58 14.17 8.84
N LEU A 164 -9.81 14.36 9.31
CA LEU A 164 -10.32 15.69 9.64
C LEU A 164 -9.51 16.36 10.74
N ALA A 165 -9.17 15.63 11.81
CA ALA A 165 -8.30 16.12 12.88
C ALA A 165 -6.90 16.51 12.35
N GLY A 166 -6.29 15.66 11.52
CA GLY A 166 -5.00 15.95 10.89
C GLY A 166 -5.03 17.24 10.07
N GLY A 167 -6.11 17.50 9.35
CA GLY A 167 -6.32 18.73 8.60
C GLY A 167 -6.53 19.96 9.49
N LEU A 168 -7.47 19.88 10.44
CA LEU A 168 -7.87 21.01 11.27
C LEU A 168 -6.75 21.46 12.23
N PHE A 169 -6.01 20.52 12.81
CA PHE A 169 -4.95 20.83 13.79
C PHE A 169 -3.60 21.16 13.15
N THR A 170 -3.48 21.09 11.83
CA THR A 170 -2.28 21.56 11.13
C THR A 170 -2.25 23.08 11.09
N LYS A 171 -1.24 23.68 11.73
CA LYS A 171 -0.95 25.11 11.65
C LYS A 171 -0.46 25.47 10.24
N ASN A 172 -0.91 26.61 9.73
CA ASN A 172 -0.34 27.16 8.50
C ASN A 172 1.08 27.68 8.82
N PRO A 173 2.05 27.47 7.92
CA PRO A 173 3.41 28.00 8.08
C PRO A 173 3.43 29.52 8.03
#